data_AF-A0A357JJ31-F1
#
_entry.id   AF-A0A357JJ31-F1
#
_cell.length_a   1.000
_cell.length_b   1.000
_cell.length_c   1.000
_cell.angle_alpha   90.00
_cell.angle_beta   90.00
_cell.angle_gamma   90.00
#
_symmetry.space_group_name_H-M   'P 1'
#
loop_
_entity.id
_entity.type
_entity.pdbx_description
1 polymer ?
#
loop_
_entity_poly.entity_id
_entity_poly.type
_entity_poly.pdbx_seq_one_letter_code
_entity_poly.pdbx_strand_id
1 'polypeptide(L)'
;DWLLKAMPLKIWLPSKYDLPLIGETLMQQEWFHYAMSWSGMFYDLTIPFLLLYKKTRWFAFAIVVFFHIFTRILFPIGMFPYVMIVSTLIFFDANFHKKIIYFLKRMINSIFKIKTRSIQLIEQYTYKNKRLILTIISVFFVIQLAFPFRYTLYPNELFWTEEGYRFSWRVMLMEKMGYTSFKIVDSKTGNYFYADNTNFLTPLQEKQMSFQPDFILEYAHYLGDHFKSQGHENIQVFVESYVALNGRMSQPFIDSKVDLYQEKESFKHKNWILPFNDEIKGL
;
A
#
# COMPACT_ATOMS: atom_id res chain seq x y z
N ASP A 1 -8.75 -6.72 -14.05
CA ASP A 1 -9.09 -5.29 -13.91
C ASP A 1 -8.01 -4.38 -14.44
N TRP A 2 -6.78 -4.46 -13.93
CA TRP A 2 -5.73 -3.51 -14.31
C TRP A 2 -5.40 -3.46 -15.81
N LEU A 3 -5.10 -4.58 -16.46
CA LEU A 3 -4.71 -4.57 -17.88
C LEU A 3 -5.91 -4.47 -18.85
N LEU A 4 -6.97 -5.22 -18.56
CA LEU A 4 -8.10 -5.40 -19.50
C LEU A 4 -9.27 -4.46 -19.26
N LYS A 5 -9.35 -3.81 -18.10
CA LYS A 5 -10.35 -2.78 -17.80
C LYS A 5 -9.72 -1.42 -17.48
N ALA A 6 -8.38 -1.32 -17.47
CA ALA A 6 -7.63 -0.14 -17.01
C ALA A 6 -8.08 0.38 -15.63
N MET A 7 -8.64 -0.49 -14.78
CA MET A 7 -9.07 -0.11 -13.43
C MET A 7 -7.95 -0.40 -12.42
N PRO A 8 -7.66 0.51 -11.48
CA PRO A 8 -8.38 1.77 -11.19
C PRO A 8 -7.86 3.02 -11.94
N LEU A 9 -6.96 2.89 -12.91
CA LEU A 9 -6.42 4.05 -13.66
C LEU A 9 -7.52 4.89 -14.35
N LYS A 10 -8.60 4.28 -14.83
CA LYS A 10 -9.76 5.01 -15.38
C LYS A 10 -10.45 5.93 -14.38
N ILE A 11 -10.30 5.68 -13.09
CA ILE A 11 -10.84 6.53 -12.02
C ILE A 11 -9.82 7.61 -11.68
N TRP A 12 -8.54 7.23 -11.59
CA TRP A 12 -7.49 8.12 -11.11
C TRP A 12 -7.05 9.16 -12.12
N LEU A 13 -6.86 8.79 -13.39
CA LEU A 13 -6.28 9.69 -14.38
C LEU A 13 -7.19 10.88 -14.70
N PRO A 14 -8.52 10.72 -14.90
CA PRO A 14 -9.41 11.86 -15.15
C PRO A 14 -9.41 12.92 -14.03
N SER A 15 -9.13 12.51 -12.78
CA SER A 15 -9.02 13.45 -11.64
C SER A 15 -7.82 14.41 -11.74
N LYS A 16 -6.91 14.19 -12.70
CA LYS A 16 -5.70 14.98 -12.93
C LYS A 16 -5.87 16.00 -14.05
N TYR A 17 -7.06 16.57 -14.18
CA TYR A 17 -7.39 17.54 -15.23
C TYR A 17 -6.55 18.82 -15.16
N ASP A 18 -6.10 19.23 -13.96
CA ASP A 18 -5.26 20.43 -13.75
C ASP A 18 -3.81 20.28 -14.22
N LEU A 19 -3.38 19.10 -14.71
CA LEU A 19 -2.01 18.91 -15.20
C LEU A 19 -1.80 19.67 -16.52
N PRO A 20 -0.77 20.54 -16.61
CA PRO A 20 -0.49 21.26 -17.85
C PRO A 20 -0.31 20.31 -19.03
N LEU A 21 -0.89 20.69 -20.18
CA LEU A 21 -0.82 20.00 -21.47
C LEU A 21 -1.54 18.66 -21.56
N ILE A 22 -1.50 17.82 -20.52
CA ILE A 22 -1.98 16.43 -20.56
C ILE A 22 -3.26 16.18 -19.78
N GLY A 23 -3.62 17.04 -18.83
CA GLY A 23 -4.76 16.84 -17.91
C GLY A 23 -6.12 16.88 -18.60
N GLU A 24 -6.38 17.91 -19.41
CA GLU A 24 -7.63 18.02 -20.18
C GLU A 24 -7.60 17.20 -21.48
N THR A 25 -6.41 16.81 -21.95
CA THR A 25 -6.24 16.07 -23.21
C THR A 25 -6.16 14.57 -22.94
N LEU A 26 -4.96 14.04 -22.71
CA LEU A 26 -4.65 12.61 -22.61
C LEU A 26 -5.29 11.93 -21.41
N MET A 27 -5.31 12.59 -20.24
CA MET A 27 -5.80 11.98 -19.00
C MET A 27 -7.30 11.67 -19.02
N GLN A 28 -8.06 12.32 -19.92
CA GLN A 28 -9.48 12.06 -20.12
C GLN A 28 -9.75 10.93 -21.13
N GLN A 29 -8.74 10.52 -21.92
CA GLN A 29 -8.93 9.55 -22.99
C GLN A 29 -8.79 8.12 -22.48
N GLU A 30 -9.81 7.30 -22.75
CA GLU A 30 -9.84 5.91 -22.29
C GLU A 30 -8.67 5.07 -22.84
N TRP A 31 -8.30 5.26 -24.13
CA TRP A 31 -7.16 4.57 -24.74
C TRP A 31 -5.86 4.84 -23.97
N PHE A 32 -5.71 6.04 -23.41
CA PHE A 32 -4.52 6.42 -22.65
C PHE A 32 -4.46 5.68 -21.31
N HIS A 33 -5.60 5.40 -20.68
CA HIS A 33 -5.66 4.59 -19.45
C HIS A 33 -5.16 3.17 -19.69
N TYR A 34 -5.56 2.56 -20.82
CA TYR A 34 -5.06 1.25 -21.24
C TYR A 34 -3.56 1.30 -21.58
N ALA A 35 -3.13 2.30 -22.34
CA ALA A 35 -1.73 2.48 -22.68
C ALA A 35 -0.85 2.57 -21.41
N MET A 36 -1.33 3.30 -20.39
CA MET A 36 -0.69 3.41 -19.08
C MET A 36 -0.61 2.07 -18.34
N SER A 37 -1.70 1.29 -18.27
CA SER A 37 -1.70 -0.04 -17.65
C SER A 37 -0.68 -0.97 -18.29
N TRP A 38 -0.71 -1.11 -19.62
CA TRP A 38 0.18 -2.01 -20.34
C TRP A 38 1.63 -1.54 -20.30
N SER A 39 1.88 -0.23 -20.42
CA SER A 39 3.23 0.33 -20.29
C SER A 39 3.81 0.10 -18.90
N GLY A 40 2.99 0.23 -17.84
CA GLY A 40 3.39 -0.11 -16.47
C GLY A 40 3.81 -1.57 -16.34
N MET A 41 3.01 -2.50 -16.89
CA MET A 41 3.36 -3.94 -16.88
C MET A 41 4.66 -4.23 -17.63
N PHE A 42 4.83 -3.68 -18.84
CA PHE A 42 6.06 -3.88 -19.59
C PHE A 42 7.26 -3.27 -18.89
N TYR A 43 7.10 -2.10 -18.28
CA TYR A 43 8.15 -1.49 -17.47
C TYR A 43 8.56 -2.42 -16.32
N ASP A 44 7.61 -2.87 -15.51
CA ASP A 44 7.90 -3.70 -14.33
C ASP A 44 8.55 -5.04 -14.70
N LEU A 45 8.13 -5.66 -15.80
CA LEU A 45 8.71 -6.94 -16.26
C LEU A 45 10.08 -6.78 -16.90
N THR A 46 10.42 -5.63 -17.46
CA THR A 46 11.67 -5.46 -18.24
C THR A 46 12.75 -4.72 -17.47
N ILE A 47 12.39 -3.81 -16.56
CA ILE A 47 13.36 -2.89 -15.96
C ILE A 47 14.50 -3.56 -15.18
N PRO A 48 14.28 -4.67 -14.42
CA PRO A 48 15.39 -5.32 -13.72
C PRO A 48 16.44 -5.86 -14.69
N PHE A 49 16.01 -6.47 -15.81
CA PHE A 49 16.90 -7.03 -16.81
C PHE A 49 17.67 -5.94 -17.56
N LEU A 50 17.01 -4.83 -17.88
CA LEU A 50 17.65 -3.68 -18.53
C LEU A 50 18.69 -2.99 -17.63
N LEU A 51 18.46 -2.96 -16.31
CA LEU A 51 19.43 -2.45 -15.33
C LEU A 51 20.62 -3.39 -15.13
N LEU A 52 20.38 -4.71 -15.11
CA LEU A 52 21.42 -5.71 -14.99
C LEU A 52 22.36 -5.70 -16.22
N TYR A 53 21.80 -5.58 -17.43
CA TYR A 53 22.60 -5.57 -18.64
C TYR A 53 23.38 -4.26 -18.81
N LYS A 54 24.72 -4.38 -18.77
CA LYS A 54 25.64 -3.22 -18.72
C LYS A 54 25.43 -2.20 -19.85
N LYS A 55 25.08 -2.65 -21.06
CA LYS A 55 24.92 -1.75 -22.23
C LYS A 55 23.65 -0.92 -22.16
N THR A 56 22.58 -1.43 -21.55
CA THR A 56 21.28 -0.74 -21.44
C THR A 56 21.12 0.03 -20.13
N ARG A 57 22.00 -0.18 -19.15
CA ARG A 57 21.84 0.34 -17.79
C ARG A 57 21.59 1.84 -17.68
N TRP A 58 22.33 2.66 -18.43
CA TRP A 58 22.13 4.12 -18.39
C TRP A 58 20.78 4.54 -18.97
N PHE A 59 20.36 3.89 -20.05
CA PHE A 59 19.04 4.08 -20.64
C PHE A 59 17.94 3.61 -19.67
N ALA A 60 18.09 2.43 -19.07
CA ALA A 60 17.19 1.90 -18.06
C ALA A 60 17.06 2.83 -16.85
N PHE A 61 18.18 3.37 -16.37
CA PHE A 61 18.19 4.33 -15.26
C PHE A 61 17.43 5.62 -15.62
N ALA A 62 17.57 6.12 -16.85
CA ALA A 62 16.78 7.27 -17.31
C ALA A 62 15.27 6.96 -17.31
N ILE A 63 14.87 5.75 -17.75
CA ILE A 63 13.47 5.30 -17.66
C ILE A 63 13.01 5.22 -16.20
N VAL A 64 13.82 4.68 -15.28
CA VAL A 64 13.50 4.63 -13.83
C VAL A 64 13.25 6.02 -13.27
N VAL A 65 14.13 6.97 -13.58
CA VAL A 65 13.98 8.37 -13.16
C VAL A 65 12.68 8.95 -13.72
N PHE A 66 12.43 8.79 -15.02
CA PHE A 66 11.20 9.26 -15.65
C PHE A 66 9.96 8.64 -14.99
N PHE A 67 9.92 7.31 -14.84
CA PHE A 67 8.81 6.58 -14.25
C PHE A 67 8.52 7.03 -12.82
N HIS A 68 9.55 7.16 -11.97
CA HIS A 68 9.35 7.62 -10.59
C HIS A 68 8.94 9.09 -10.49
N ILE A 69 9.46 9.97 -11.33
CA ILE A 69 9.01 11.36 -11.38
C ILE A 69 7.55 11.42 -11.84
N PHE A 70 7.20 10.65 -12.87
CA PHE A 70 5.86 10.63 -13.43
C PHE A 70 4.84 10.05 -12.44
N THR A 71 5.15 8.92 -11.81
CA THR A 71 4.32 8.34 -10.74
C THR A 71 4.16 9.28 -9.56
N ARG A 72 5.18 10.06 -9.17
CA ARG A 72 5.06 11.11 -8.14
C ARG A 72 4.06 12.20 -8.53
N ILE A 73 4.11 12.66 -9.78
CA ILE A 73 3.21 13.71 -10.29
C ILE A 73 1.77 13.22 -10.27
N LEU A 74 1.54 11.97 -10.70
CA LEU A 74 0.21 11.38 -10.75
C LEU A 74 -0.31 10.96 -9.36
N PHE A 75 0.55 10.38 -8.54
CA PHE A 75 0.19 9.74 -7.28
C PHE A 75 1.05 10.28 -6.13
N PRO A 76 0.46 10.95 -5.13
CA PRO A 76 1.20 11.51 -4.00
C PRO A 76 1.63 10.42 -3.01
N ILE A 77 2.60 9.59 -3.40
CA ILE A 77 3.12 8.44 -2.62
C ILE A 77 4.33 8.80 -1.74
N GLY A 78 4.43 10.07 -1.33
CA GLY A 78 5.45 10.56 -0.39
C GLY A 78 6.88 10.48 -0.92
N MET A 79 7.80 10.01 -0.07
CA MET A 79 9.25 9.95 -0.36
C MET A 79 9.67 8.77 -1.23
N PHE A 80 8.76 7.82 -1.47
CA PHE A 80 9.05 6.58 -2.19
C PHE A 80 9.77 6.79 -3.54
N PRO A 81 9.32 7.69 -4.44
CA PRO A 81 9.94 7.86 -5.75
C PRO A 81 11.43 8.27 -5.66
N TYR A 82 11.77 9.12 -4.70
CA TYR A 82 13.15 9.57 -4.50
C TYR A 82 14.04 8.48 -3.95
N VAL A 83 13.54 7.75 -2.95
CA VAL A 83 14.26 6.62 -2.37
C VAL A 83 14.55 5.59 -3.46
N MET A 84 13.56 5.25 -4.29
CA MET A 84 13.74 4.25 -5.35
C MET A 84 14.73 4.69 -6.43
N ILE A 85 14.71 5.96 -6.86
CA ILE A 85 15.71 6.50 -7.81
C ILE A 85 17.12 6.34 -7.24
N VAL A 86 17.34 6.73 -5.98
CA VAL A 86 18.67 6.65 -5.35
C VAL A 86 19.07 5.20 -5.12
N SER A 87 18.16 4.36 -4.63
CA SER A 87 18.41 2.93 -4.40
C SER A 87 18.78 2.19 -5.69
N THR A 88 18.22 2.59 -6.83
CA THR A 88 18.54 1.99 -8.14
C THR A 88 20.01 2.19 -8.53
N LEU A 89 20.72 3.13 -7.92
CA LEU A 89 22.17 3.27 -8.12
C LEU A 89 22.94 1.99 -7.76
N ILE A 90 22.38 1.08 -6.96
CA ILE A 90 22.98 -0.22 -6.62
C ILE A 90 23.31 -1.08 -7.85
N PHE A 91 22.62 -0.87 -8.97
CA PHE A 91 22.87 -1.61 -10.20
C PHE A 91 24.13 -1.14 -10.95
N PHE A 92 24.74 -0.03 -10.55
CA PHE A 92 25.97 0.49 -11.15
C PHE A 92 27.22 -0.23 -10.62
N ASP A 93 28.32 -0.11 -11.37
CA ASP A 93 29.55 -0.81 -11.01
C ASP A 93 30.28 -0.15 -9.82
N ALA A 94 31.18 -0.91 -9.19
CA ALA A 94 31.95 -0.40 -8.07
C ALA A 94 32.75 0.87 -8.42
N ASN A 95 33.20 1.00 -9.68
CA ASN A 95 33.95 2.17 -10.13
C ASN A 95 33.10 3.44 -10.13
N PHE A 96 31.83 3.36 -10.55
CA PHE A 96 30.87 4.45 -10.42
C PHE A 96 30.72 4.91 -8.97
N HIS A 97 30.49 3.98 -8.04
CA HIS A 97 30.35 4.30 -6.61
C HIS A 97 31.64 4.90 -6.03
N LYS A 98 32.81 4.38 -6.41
CA LYS A 98 34.12 4.96 -6.01
C LYS A 98 34.26 6.41 -6.47
N LYS A 99 33.81 6.75 -7.69
CA LYS A 99 33.83 8.14 -8.20
C LYS A 99 32.95 9.05 -7.35
N ILE A 100 31.74 8.62 -6.99
CA ILE A 100 30.84 9.38 -6.10
C ILE A 100 31.50 9.60 -4.74
N ILE A 101 32.01 8.54 -4.11
CA ILE A 101 32.66 8.61 -2.80
C ILE A 101 33.85 9.55 -2.84
N TYR A 102 34.69 9.47 -3.88
CA TYR A 102 35.83 10.37 -4.06
C TYR A 102 35.39 11.83 -4.20
N PHE A 103 34.34 12.09 -5.01
CA PHE A 103 33.77 13.42 -5.18
C PHE A 103 33.27 14.00 -3.85
N LEU A 104 32.48 13.24 -3.09
CA LEU A 104 31.99 13.65 -1.77
C LEU A 104 33.13 13.87 -0.78
N LYS A 105 34.13 12.97 -0.76
CA LYS A 105 35.32 13.11 0.08
C LYS A 105 36.07 14.40 -0.23
N ARG A 106 36.24 14.75 -1.52
CA ARG A 106 36.89 16.00 -1.93
C ARG A 106 36.11 17.22 -1.44
N MET A 107 34.78 17.21 -1.62
CA MET A 107 33.91 18.29 -1.18
C MET A 107 33.94 18.48 0.34
N ILE A 108 33.80 17.40 1.11
CA ILE A 108 33.83 17.41 2.58
C ILE A 108 35.21 17.83 3.10
N ASN A 109 36.30 17.29 2.54
CA ASN A 109 37.65 17.65 2.97
C ASN A 109 38.00 19.11 2.67
N SER A 110 37.42 19.69 1.62
CA SER A 110 37.55 21.13 1.32
C SER A 110 36.93 22.01 2.42
N ILE A 111 35.93 21.50 3.14
CA ILE A 111 35.18 22.25 4.16
C ILE A 111 35.72 21.94 5.57
N PHE A 112 35.95 20.66 5.89
CA PHE A 112 36.18 20.18 7.26
C PHE A 112 37.61 19.67 7.52
N LYS A 113 38.51 19.64 6.52
CA LYS A 113 39.92 19.20 6.63
C LYS A 113 40.11 17.90 7.45
N ILE A 114 39.29 16.88 7.17
CA ILE A 114 39.28 15.62 7.93
C ILE A 114 40.53 14.79 7.62
N LYS A 115 41.27 14.36 8.65
CA LYS A 115 42.39 13.42 8.53
C LYS A 115 41.85 12.00 8.35
N THR A 116 42.10 11.36 7.20
CA THR A 116 41.71 9.96 6.97
C THR A 116 42.82 8.99 7.38
N ARG A 117 42.49 7.98 8.19
CA ARG A 117 43.37 6.83 8.48
C ARG A 117 43.23 5.77 7.38
N SER A 118 44.32 5.07 7.07
CA SER A 118 44.28 3.88 6.22
C SER A 118 43.61 2.73 6.99
N ILE A 119 42.68 2.04 6.33
CA ILE A 119 42.03 0.85 6.88
C ILE A 119 42.88 -0.36 6.44
N GLN A 120 43.26 -1.22 7.38
CA GLN A 120 43.82 -2.53 7.05
C GLN A 120 42.71 -3.45 6.53
N LEU A 121 42.88 -3.96 5.33
CA LEU A 121 41.97 -4.95 4.75
C LEU A 121 42.31 -6.33 5.33
N ILE A 122 41.32 -6.96 5.96
CA ILE A 122 41.41 -8.38 6.36
C ILE A 122 40.95 -9.20 5.17
N GLU A 123 41.87 -9.90 4.50
CA GLU A 123 41.59 -10.61 3.24
C GLU A 123 40.78 -11.90 3.42
N GLN A 124 40.80 -12.50 4.62
CA GLN A 124 40.10 -13.75 4.90
C GLN A 124 39.30 -13.65 6.20
N TYR A 125 37.98 -13.48 6.06
CA TYR A 125 37.06 -13.53 7.19
C TYR A 125 36.44 -14.93 7.30
N THR A 126 36.70 -15.63 8.41
CA THR A 126 36.10 -16.95 8.67
C THR A 126 34.75 -16.79 9.38
N TYR A 127 33.67 -17.21 8.71
CA TYR A 127 32.33 -17.18 9.30
C TYR A 127 32.19 -18.28 10.35
N LYS A 128 32.20 -17.91 11.62
CA LYS A 128 31.77 -18.80 12.71
C LYS A 128 30.27 -19.10 12.54
N ASN A 129 29.86 -20.33 12.87
CA ASN A 129 28.46 -20.77 12.87
C ASN A 129 27.74 -20.70 11.51
N LYS A 130 28.44 -20.99 10.41
CA LYS A 130 27.89 -20.97 9.04
C LYS A 130 26.52 -21.67 8.91
N ARG A 131 26.33 -22.82 9.56
CA ARG A 131 25.05 -23.56 9.52
C ARG A 131 23.90 -22.73 10.10
N LEU A 132 24.09 -22.12 11.27
CA LEU A 132 23.08 -21.28 11.91
C LEU A 132 22.74 -20.06 11.03
N ILE A 133 23.76 -19.39 10.49
CA ILE A 133 23.59 -18.24 9.59
C ILE A 133 22.75 -18.64 8.36
N LEU A 134 23.12 -19.77 7.72
CA LEU A 134 22.37 -20.27 6.57
C LEU A 134 20.94 -20.65 6.93
N THR A 135 20.70 -21.26 8.09
CA THR A 135 19.34 -21.59 8.57
C THR A 135 18.51 -20.32 8.74
N ILE A 136 19.04 -19.29 9.44
CA ILE A 136 18.32 -18.03 9.67
C ILE A 136 17.98 -17.35 8.34
N ILE A 137 18.96 -17.25 7.43
CA ILE A 137 18.76 -16.65 6.10
C ILE A 137 17.72 -17.45 5.29
N SER A 138 17.79 -18.77 5.33
CA SER A 138 16.85 -19.64 4.60
C SER A 138 15.43 -19.47 5.14
N VAL A 139 15.23 -19.50 6.45
CA VAL A 139 13.94 -19.26 7.09
C VAL A 139 13.40 -17.88 6.74
N PHE A 140 14.25 -16.85 6.79
CA PHE A 140 13.87 -15.48 6.40
C PHE A 140 13.34 -15.44 4.97
N PHE A 141 14.06 -16.00 4.00
CA PHE A 141 13.61 -15.99 2.60
C PHE A 141 12.36 -16.84 2.36
N VAL A 142 12.23 -17.99 3.03
CA VAL A 142 11.01 -18.80 2.97
C VAL A 142 9.80 -17.97 3.45
N ILE A 143 9.94 -17.26 4.56
CA ILE A 143 8.88 -16.38 5.07
C ILE A 143 8.61 -15.23 4.07
N GLN A 144 9.63 -14.53 3.58
CA GLN A 144 9.46 -13.41 2.64
C GLN A 144 8.81 -13.82 1.31
N LEU A 145 9.04 -15.05 0.86
CA LEU A 145 8.44 -15.57 -0.37
C LEU A 145 7.03 -16.14 -0.14
N ALA A 146 6.77 -16.78 1.00
CA ALA A 146 5.47 -17.41 1.28
C ALA A 146 4.43 -16.43 1.83
N PHE A 147 4.83 -15.49 2.70
CA PHE A 147 3.94 -14.59 3.41
C PHE A 147 3.05 -13.70 2.50
N PRO A 148 3.55 -13.19 1.35
CA PRO A 148 2.72 -12.45 0.40
C PRO A 148 1.57 -13.26 -0.20
N PHE A 149 1.68 -14.59 -0.22
CA PHE A 149 0.65 -15.49 -0.74
C PHE A 149 -0.37 -15.93 0.30
N ARG A 150 -0.26 -15.49 1.57
CA ARG A 150 -1.20 -15.89 2.63
C ARG A 150 -2.66 -15.54 2.33
N TYR A 151 -2.92 -14.61 1.40
CA TYR A 151 -4.26 -14.27 0.96
C TYR A 151 -5.04 -15.48 0.44
N THR A 152 -4.37 -16.50 -0.11
CA THR A 152 -5.00 -17.73 -0.62
C THR A 152 -5.63 -18.60 0.49
N LEU A 153 -5.34 -18.29 1.76
CA LEU A 153 -5.91 -18.97 2.92
C LEU A 153 -7.28 -18.40 3.33
N TYR A 154 -7.71 -17.29 2.70
CA TYR A 154 -9.00 -16.66 2.95
C TYR A 154 -9.98 -16.98 1.81
N PRO A 155 -11.26 -17.21 2.13
CA PRO A 155 -12.25 -17.68 1.14
C PRO A 155 -12.78 -16.58 0.21
N ASN A 156 -12.70 -15.31 0.63
CA ASN A 156 -13.34 -14.18 -0.03
C ASN A 156 -12.35 -13.36 -0.87
N GLU A 157 -12.90 -12.43 -1.66
CA GLU A 157 -12.13 -11.54 -2.54
C GLU A 157 -11.16 -10.63 -1.78
N LEU A 158 -9.88 -10.69 -2.15
CA LEU A 158 -8.77 -10.04 -1.44
C LEU A 158 -8.93 -8.52 -1.35
N PHE A 159 -9.28 -7.85 -2.45
CA PHE A 159 -9.44 -6.40 -2.46
C PHE A 159 -10.73 -5.94 -1.77
N TRP A 160 -11.65 -6.86 -1.49
CA TRP A 160 -12.86 -6.58 -0.75
C TRP A 160 -12.62 -6.67 0.76
N THR A 161 -12.20 -7.85 1.24
CA THR A 161 -12.02 -8.11 2.68
C THR A 161 -10.70 -7.59 3.23
N GLU A 162 -9.73 -7.34 2.35
CA GLU A 162 -8.36 -6.93 2.69
C GLU A 162 -7.60 -7.94 3.57
N GLU A 163 -8.14 -9.15 3.72
CA GLU A 163 -7.54 -10.23 4.49
C GLU A 163 -6.32 -10.77 3.75
N GLY A 164 -5.15 -10.52 4.33
CA GLY A 164 -3.90 -10.86 3.67
C GLY A 164 -3.39 -9.79 2.71
N TYR A 165 -4.12 -8.69 2.46
CA TYR A 165 -3.75 -7.67 1.46
C TYR A 165 -2.44 -6.95 1.80
N ARG A 166 -2.25 -6.52 3.05
CA ARG A 166 -1.00 -5.89 3.46
C ARG A 166 0.16 -6.87 3.27
N PHE A 167 1.27 -6.43 2.70
CA PHE A 167 2.41 -7.28 2.35
C PHE A 167 2.14 -8.33 1.24
N SER A 168 1.07 -8.24 0.45
CA SER A 168 0.70 -9.24 -0.58
C SER A 168 1.33 -9.06 -1.97
N TRP A 169 2.47 -8.35 -2.09
CA TRP A 169 3.07 -7.96 -3.40
C TRP A 169 2.07 -7.31 -4.38
N ARG A 170 1.01 -6.69 -3.84
CA ARG A 170 -0.01 -5.99 -4.61
C ARG A 170 -0.02 -4.55 -4.16
N VAL A 171 0.23 -3.66 -5.10
CA VAL A 171 0.32 -2.22 -4.87
C VAL A 171 -0.50 -1.53 -5.94
N MET A 172 -1.34 -0.57 -5.55
CA MET A 172 -2.10 0.27 -6.47
C MET A 172 -3.03 -0.52 -7.43
N LEU A 173 -3.62 -1.62 -6.98
CA LEU A 173 -4.56 -2.44 -7.76
C LEU A 173 -6.05 -2.19 -7.44
N MET A 174 -6.34 -1.35 -6.46
CA MET A 174 -7.69 -1.07 -6.01
C MET A 174 -7.93 0.41 -5.69
N GLU A 175 -9.14 0.87 -5.99
CA GLU A 175 -9.74 2.10 -5.47
C GLU A 175 -11.04 1.72 -4.76
N LYS A 176 -11.13 2.04 -3.47
CA LYS A 176 -12.34 1.85 -2.66
C LYS A 176 -12.90 3.20 -2.23
N MET A 177 -14.21 3.33 -2.31
CA MET A 177 -14.94 4.43 -1.70
C MET A 177 -16.05 3.84 -0.85
N GLY A 178 -16.24 4.35 0.36
CA GLY A 178 -17.24 3.83 1.27
C GLY A 178 -17.98 4.91 2.04
N TYR A 179 -19.15 4.52 2.52
CA TYR A 179 -19.94 5.23 3.50
C TYR A 179 -20.15 4.30 4.69
N THR A 180 -19.88 4.79 5.90
CA THR A 180 -20.01 3.99 7.12
C THR A 180 -20.60 4.85 8.25
N SER A 181 -21.67 4.36 8.87
CA SER A 181 -22.33 4.97 10.02
C SER A 181 -22.41 3.99 11.19
N PHE A 182 -22.26 4.50 12.41
CA PHE A 182 -22.21 3.71 13.64
C PHE A 182 -23.45 3.98 14.49
N LYS A 183 -24.13 2.89 14.85
CA LYS A 183 -25.30 2.89 15.72
C LYS A 183 -24.91 2.34 17.08
N ILE A 184 -25.04 3.18 18.11
CA ILE A 184 -24.78 2.82 19.51
C ILE A 184 -26.11 2.41 20.13
N VAL A 185 -26.18 1.21 20.71
CA VAL A 185 -27.41 0.62 21.23
C VAL A 185 -27.21 0.19 22.68
N ASP A 186 -28.17 0.51 23.55
CA ASP A 186 -28.28 -0.11 24.86
C ASP A 186 -29.02 -1.44 24.72
N SER A 187 -28.34 -2.55 25.01
CA SER A 187 -28.90 -3.90 24.81
C SER A 187 -30.06 -4.26 25.75
N LYS A 188 -30.27 -3.53 26.86
CA LYS A 188 -31.38 -3.78 27.79
C LYS A 188 -32.63 -2.99 27.40
N THR A 189 -32.46 -1.72 27.04
CA THR A 189 -33.61 -0.83 26.75
C THR A 189 -33.98 -0.81 25.26
N GLY A 190 -33.05 -1.17 24.38
CA GLY A 190 -33.21 -1.06 22.92
C GLY A 190 -33.09 0.38 22.39
N ASN A 191 -32.86 1.35 23.26
CA ASN A 191 -32.62 2.73 22.86
C ASN A 191 -31.31 2.84 22.09
N TYR A 192 -31.28 3.71 21.09
CA TYR A 192 -30.13 3.90 20.25
C TYR A 192 -29.95 5.33 19.77
N PHE A 193 -28.74 5.63 19.34
CA PHE A 193 -28.40 6.86 18.63
C PHE A 193 -27.27 6.58 17.63
N TYR A 194 -27.11 7.49 16.65
CA TYR A 194 -26.00 7.42 15.71
C TYR A 194 -24.86 8.31 16.17
N ALA A 195 -23.63 7.79 16.08
CA ALA A 195 -22.44 8.61 16.30
C ALA A 195 -22.15 9.45 15.05
N ASP A 196 -21.93 10.74 15.25
CA ASP A 196 -21.42 11.61 14.19
C ASP A 196 -19.90 11.47 14.13
N ASN A 197 -19.43 10.83 13.06
CA ASN A 197 -18.01 10.53 12.84
C ASN A 197 -17.13 11.79 12.87
N THR A 198 -17.67 12.93 12.43
CA THR A 198 -16.92 14.19 12.30
C THR A 198 -16.53 14.80 13.66
N ASN A 199 -17.21 14.39 14.74
CA ASN A 199 -16.85 14.78 16.10
C ASN A 199 -15.59 14.08 16.62
N PHE A 200 -15.14 13.00 15.97
CA PHE A 200 -14.05 12.16 16.46
C PHE A 200 -12.91 12.01 15.46
N LEU A 201 -13.22 12.01 14.16
CA LEU A 201 -12.28 11.71 13.09
C LEU A 201 -12.01 12.96 12.25
N THR A 202 -10.74 13.14 11.87
CA THR A 202 -10.41 14.09 10.81
C THR A 202 -10.97 13.60 9.47
N PRO A 203 -11.17 14.49 8.47
CA PRO A 203 -11.69 14.07 7.16
C PRO A 203 -10.89 12.95 6.49
N LEU A 204 -9.58 12.90 6.71
CA LEU A 204 -8.74 11.82 6.20
C LEU A 204 -9.00 10.49 6.92
N GLN A 205 -9.11 10.51 8.25
CA GLN A 205 -9.40 9.31 9.03
C GLN A 205 -10.79 8.77 8.73
N GLU A 206 -11.80 9.65 8.64
CA GLU A 206 -13.16 9.24 8.27
C GLU A 206 -13.19 8.61 6.88
N LYS A 207 -12.53 9.25 5.89
CA LYS A 207 -12.41 8.68 4.54
C LYS A 207 -11.78 7.31 4.57
N GLN A 208 -10.67 7.11 5.29
CA GLN A 208 -9.98 5.82 5.34
C GLN A 208 -10.82 4.76 6.06
N MET A 209 -11.46 5.15 7.18
CA MET A 209 -12.32 4.29 7.98
C MET A 209 -13.54 3.84 7.20
N SER A 210 -14.10 4.67 6.31
CA SER A 210 -15.36 4.35 5.64
C SER A 210 -15.33 3.12 4.73
N PHE A 211 -14.16 2.56 4.40
CA PHE A 211 -14.04 1.37 3.56
C PHE A 211 -13.03 0.33 4.04
N GLN A 212 -12.16 0.65 5.02
CA GLN A 212 -11.16 -0.29 5.53
C GLN A 212 -11.71 -1.06 6.73
N PRO A 213 -11.80 -2.40 6.65
CA PRO A 213 -12.48 -3.20 7.67
C PRO A 213 -11.81 -3.11 9.04
N ASP A 214 -10.48 -3.06 9.10
CA ASP A 214 -9.75 -2.92 10.35
C ASP A 214 -9.99 -1.56 11.02
N PHE A 215 -10.08 -0.48 10.24
CA PHE A 215 -10.39 0.85 10.78
C PHE A 215 -11.84 0.96 11.24
N ILE A 216 -12.79 0.31 10.53
CA ILE A 216 -14.19 0.21 10.99
C ILE A 216 -14.25 -0.48 12.34
N LEU A 217 -13.56 -1.62 12.48
CA LEU A 217 -13.52 -2.36 13.74
C LEU A 217 -12.87 -1.53 14.85
N GLU A 218 -11.69 -0.96 14.61
CA GLU A 218 -10.98 -0.15 15.60
C GLU A 218 -11.83 1.05 16.06
N TYR A 219 -12.53 1.70 15.13
CA TYR A 219 -13.41 2.82 15.47
C TYR A 219 -14.67 2.38 16.21
N ALA A 220 -15.23 1.20 15.93
CA ALA A 220 -16.32 0.64 16.72
C ALA A 220 -15.91 0.44 18.19
N HIS A 221 -14.70 -0.08 18.43
CA HIS A 221 -14.12 -0.22 19.77
C HIS A 221 -13.93 1.12 20.45
N TYR A 222 -13.36 2.10 19.74
CA TYR A 222 -13.19 3.45 20.26
C TYR A 222 -14.51 4.08 20.69
N LEU A 223 -15.56 3.99 19.88
CA LEU A 223 -16.89 4.53 20.21
C LEU A 223 -17.50 3.80 21.42
N GLY A 224 -17.41 2.47 21.46
CA GLY A 224 -17.89 1.68 22.59
C GLY A 224 -17.23 2.10 23.90
N ASP A 225 -15.91 2.22 23.93
CA ASP A 225 -15.16 2.67 25.10
C ASP A 225 -15.45 4.13 25.46
N HIS A 226 -15.58 5.00 24.47
CA HIS A 226 -15.88 6.42 24.68
C HIS A 226 -17.24 6.60 25.38
N PHE A 227 -18.31 6.01 24.84
CA PHE A 227 -19.64 6.15 25.45
C PHE A 227 -19.75 5.41 26.78
N LYS A 228 -19.03 4.30 26.95
CA LYS A 228 -18.92 3.63 28.25
C LYS A 228 -18.31 4.57 29.30
N SER A 229 -17.28 5.33 28.93
CA SER A 229 -16.64 6.30 29.83
C SER A 229 -17.56 7.47 30.22
N GLN A 230 -18.59 7.76 29.41
CA GLN A 230 -19.61 8.77 29.68
C GLN A 230 -20.76 8.26 30.56
N GLY A 231 -20.72 6.99 30.99
CA GLY A 231 -21.73 6.39 31.86
C GLY A 231 -22.82 5.61 31.13
N HIS A 232 -22.72 5.40 29.81
CA HIS A 232 -23.59 4.46 29.10
C HIS A 232 -23.25 3.02 29.51
N GLU A 233 -24.28 2.21 29.78
CA GLU A 233 -24.14 0.80 30.14
C GLU A 233 -24.64 -0.12 29.03
N ASN A 234 -24.25 -1.40 29.06
CA ASN A 234 -24.76 -2.46 28.17
C ASN A 234 -24.65 -2.14 26.66
N ILE A 235 -23.58 -1.45 26.27
CA ILE A 235 -23.35 -0.91 24.93
C ILE A 235 -23.10 -2.01 23.90
N GLN A 236 -23.77 -1.87 22.77
CA GLN A 236 -23.49 -2.58 21.51
C GLN A 236 -23.22 -1.56 20.40
N VAL A 237 -22.35 -1.91 19.46
CA VAL A 237 -22.00 -1.06 18.33
C VAL A 237 -22.27 -1.80 17.03
N PHE A 238 -23.32 -1.36 16.33
CA PHE A 238 -23.68 -1.88 15.01
C PHE A 238 -23.26 -0.89 13.93
N VAL A 239 -22.94 -1.42 12.75
CA VAL A 239 -22.43 -0.61 11.64
C VAL A 239 -23.29 -0.80 10.41
N GLU A 240 -23.67 0.33 9.80
CA GLU A 240 -24.20 0.36 8.44
C GLU A 240 -23.11 0.85 7.51
N SER A 241 -22.66 -0.01 6.59
CA SER A 241 -21.54 0.30 5.69
C SER A 241 -21.81 -0.16 4.27
N TYR A 242 -21.51 0.70 3.30
CA TYR A 242 -21.59 0.43 1.87
C TYR A 242 -20.30 0.82 1.18
N VAL A 243 -19.74 -0.07 0.38
CA VAL A 243 -18.45 0.12 -0.29
C VAL A 243 -18.58 -0.16 -1.78
N ALA A 244 -17.98 0.72 -2.59
CA ALA A 244 -17.73 0.54 -4.00
C ALA A 244 -16.25 0.20 -4.24
N LEU A 245 -15.97 -0.66 -5.21
CA LEU A 245 -14.62 -1.15 -5.52
C LEU A 245 -14.35 -1.10 -7.02
N ASN A 246 -13.30 -0.40 -7.43
CA ASN A 246 -12.82 -0.33 -8.83
C ASN A 246 -13.93 0.03 -9.84
N GLY A 247 -14.80 0.98 -9.46
CA GLY A 247 -15.88 1.49 -10.31
C GLY A 247 -17.13 0.62 -10.37
N ARG A 248 -17.19 -0.49 -9.61
CA ARG A 248 -18.41 -1.27 -9.42
C ARG A 248 -19.39 -0.56 -8.49
N MET A 249 -20.67 -0.92 -8.60
CA MET A 249 -21.73 -0.38 -7.75
C MET A 249 -21.45 -0.64 -6.28
N SER A 250 -21.87 0.30 -5.43
CA SER A 250 -21.76 0.17 -3.98
C SER A 250 -22.63 -1.00 -3.49
N GLN A 251 -22.08 -1.81 -2.58
CA GLN A 251 -22.76 -2.95 -1.96
C GLN A 251 -22.58 -2.90 -0.43
N PRO A 252 -23.52 -3.49 0.35
CA PRO A 252 -23.33 -3.65 1.79
C PRO A 252 -22.01 -4.34 2.11
N PHE A 253 -21.22 -3.75 3.00
CA PHE A 253 -19.86 -4.20 3.31
C PHE A 253 -19.77 -4.96 4.63
N ILE A 254 -20.46 -4.46 5.67
CA ILE A 254 -20.45 -5.00 7.03
C ILE A 254 -21.84 -5.54 7.36
N ASP A 255 -21.91 -6.69 8.02
CA ASP A 255 -23.18 -7.21 8.53
C ASP A 255 -23.70 -6.33 9.67
N SER A 256 -24.78 -5.59 9.39
CA SER A 256 -25.41 -4.66 10.34
C SER A 256 -26.05 -5.32 11.55
N LYS A 257 -26.10 -6.66 11.60
CA LYS A 257 -26.61 -7.44 12.73
C LYS A 257 -25.52 -7.87 13.70
N VAL A 258 -24.24 -7.68 13.36
CA VAL A 258 -23.12 -8.05 14.22
C VAL A 258 -22.72 -6.87 15.10
N ASP A 259 -22.60 -7.13 16.39
CA ASP A 259 -22.05 -6.17 17.36
C ASP A 259 -20.52 -6.16 17.25
N LEU A 260 -19.97 -5.19 16.51
CA LEU A 260 -18.53 -5.10 16.27
C LEU A 260 -17.74 -4.81 17.55
N TYR A 261 -18.37 -4.30 18.61
CA TYR A 261 -17.70 -4.08 19.89
C TYR A 261 -17.31 -5.39 20.59
N GLN A 262 -17.94 -6.52 20.24
CA GLN A 262 -17.58 -7.85 20.74
C GLN A 262 -16.55 -8.57 19.85
N GLU A 263 -16.38 -8.13 18.62
CA GLU A 263 -15.45 -8.72 17.66
C GLU A 263 -14.00 -8.32 17.98
N LYS A 264 -13.04 -9.21 17.68
CA LYS A 264 -11.62 -8.98 17.95
C LYS A 264 -10.78 -9.08 16.70
N GLU A 265 -9.81 -8.17 16.55
CA GLU A 265 -8.88 -8.22 15.43
C GLU A 265 -8.01 -9.48 15.53
N SER A 266 -7.91 -10.21 14.42
CA SER A 266 -7.09 -11.41 14.31
C SER A 266 -6.77 -11.74 12.85
N PHE A 267 -5.86 -12.70 12.65
CA PHE A 267 -5.58 -13.27 11.32
C PHE A 267 -6.63 -14.27 10.85
N LYS A 268 -7.67 -14.56 11.64
CA LYS A 268 -8.76 -15.45 11.22
C LYS A 268 -9.67 -14.77 10.21
N HIS A 269 -10.45 -15.58 9.51
CA HIS A 269 -11.46 -15.04 8.61
C HIS A 269 -12.49 -14.17 9.36
N LYS A 270 -12.76 -12.98 8.82
CA LYS A 270 -13.68 -11.98 9.37
C LYS A 270 -15.10 -12.26 8.88
N ASN A 271 -15.89 -12.95 9.72
CA ASN A 271 -17.25 -13.35 9.38
C ASN A 271 -18.27 -12.19 9.32
N TRP A 272 -17.91 -11.03 9.85
CA TRP A 272 -18.74 -9.82 9.83
C TRP A 272 -18.57 -8.99 8.54
N ILE A 273 -17.65 -9.36 7.66
CA ILE A 273 -17.55 -8.77 6.31
C ILE A 273 -18.44 -9.57 5.36
N LEU A 274 -19.37 -8.89 4.71
CA LEU A 274 -20.28 -9.51 3.76
C LEU A 274 -19.52 -9.92 2.47
N PRO A 275 -19.91 -11.03 1.80
CA PRO A 275 -19.24 -11.48 0.60
C PRO A 275 -19.41 -10.49 -0.55
N PHE A 276 -18.40 -10.46 -1.43
CA PHE A 276 -18.43 -9.64 -2.64
C PHE A 276 -19.13 -10.39 -3.77
N ASN A 277 -20.20 -9.82 -4.33
CA ASN A 277 -21.05 -10.48 -5.34
C ASN A 277 -20.69 -10.08 -6.79
N ASP A 278 -19.42 -9.80 -7.07
CA ASP A 278 -18.91 -9.46 -8.40
C ASP A 278 -17.51 -10.09 -8.59
N GLU A 279 -17.05 -10.22 -9.83
CA GLU A 279 -15.78 -10.85 -10.16
C GLU A 279 -14.67 -9.81 -10.32
N ILE A 280 -13.57 -9.96 -9.60
CA ILE A 280 -12.34 -9.24 -9.86
C ILE A 280 -11.42 -10.13 -10.70
N LYS A 281 -11.20 -9.76 -11.96
CA LYS A 281 -10.31 -10.53 -12.84
C LYS A 281 -8.86 -10.13 -12.63
N GLY A 282 -7.96 -11.11 -12.45
CA GLY A 282 -6.51 -10.88 -12.35
C GLY A 282 -5.97 -10.79 -10.92
N LEU A 283 -6.52 -11.60 -10.02
CA LEU A 283 -5.89 -11.94 -8.73
C LEU A 283 -4.55 -12.63 -8.93
#